data_AF-A0ABD3QN17-F1
#
_entry.id   AF-A0ABD3QN17-F1
#
_cell.length_a   1.000
_cell.length_b   1.000
_cell.length_c   1.000
_cell.angle_alpha   90.00
_cell.angle_beta   90.00
_cell.angle_gamma   90.00
#
_symmetry.space_group_name_H-M   'P 1'
#
loop_
_entity.id
_entity.type
_entity.pdbx_description
1 polymer ?
#
loop_
_entity_poly.entity_id
_entity_poly.type
_entity_poly.pdbx_seq_one_letter_code
_entity_poly.pdbx_strand_id
1 'polypeptide(L)'
;MGRYCSDCGDWCSNRSFSRNQWMKGDGYSRCKDCVDGGSHFTGLAYHVPSPPVPRFQCGECYREFNNQNELNMHMQVHRPRDVACPICGERRFKTGANAVQHVESGYCSGCSGADNARRQIYEFAQRQGGMQRYLTGTPQLTYVGSSNGVPDMPYQCRECNKSFRNLSQLMQHQDQKHNNLRLLGY
;
A
#
# COMPACT_ATOMS: atom_id res chain seq x y z
N MET A 1 -26.72 -10.43 8.99
CA MET A 1 -25.63 -11.44 8.92
C MET A 1 -26.14 -12.69 8.21
N GLY A 2 -25.45 -13.13 7.16
CA GLY A 2 -25.66 -14.41 6.48
C GLY A 2 -24.43 -15.32 6.65
N ARG A 3 -24.55 -16.59 6.26
CA ARG A 3 -23.43 -17.57 6.22
C ARG A 3 -23.60 -18.50 5.02
N TYR A 4 -22.54 -19.18 4.64
CA TYR A 4 -22.55 -20.19 3.59
C TYR A 4 -23.09 -21.54 4.08
N CYS A 5 -23.84 -22.25 3.23
CA CYS A 5 -24.32 -23.61 3.47
C CYS A 5 -23.21 -24.65 3.19
N SER A 6 -23.03 -25.63 4.07
CA SER A 6 -21.98 -26.66 3.90
C SER A 6 -22.27 -27.65 2.76
N ASP A 7 -23.53 -27.83 2.34
CA ASP A 7 -23.91 -28.80 1.30
C ASP A 7 -23.96 -28.15 -0.10
N CYS A 8 -24.47 -26.92 -0.22
CA CYS A 8 -24.61 -26.25 -1.53
C CYS A 8 -23.65 -25.07 -1.75
N GLY A 9 -22.95 -24.59 -0.70
CA GLY A 9 -22.02 -23.47 -0.81
C GLY A 9 -22.66 -22.09 -0.99
N ASP A 10 -23.99 -21.99 -1.05
CA ASP A 10 -24.68 -20.72 -1.26
C ASP A 10 -24.71 -19.83 0.00
N TRP A 11 -24.61 -18.51 -0.21
CA TRP A 11 -24.73 -17.52 0.86
C TRP A 11 -26.20 -17.30 1.23
N CYS A 12 -26.56 -17.80 2.41
CA CYS A 12 -27.92 -17.77 2.90
C CYS A 12 -28.08 -16.80 4.07
N SER A 13 -29.22 -16.12 4.10
CA SER A 13 -29.60 -15.29 5.25
C SER A 13 -30.06 -16.17 6.42
N ASN A 14 -30.01 -15.67 7.66
CA ASN A 14 -30.45 -16.42 8.84
C ASN A 14 -31.91 -16.96 8.72
N ARG A 15 -32.79 -16.29 7.96
CA ARG A 15 -34.18 -16.73 7.73
C ARG A 15 -34.27 -18.00 6.87
N SER A 16 -33.21 -18.32 6.12
CA SER A 16 -33.09 -19.48 5.24
C SER A 16 -32.52 -20.71 5.94
N PHE A 17 -32.13 -20.59 7.23
CA PHE A 17 -31.70 -21.71 8.08
C PHE A 17 -32.81 -22.07 9.07
N SER A 18 -33.03 -23.36 9.32
CA SER A 18 -33.97 -23.78 10.37
C SER A 18 -33.44 -23.37 11.74
N ARG A 19 -34.35 -23.02 12.67
CA ARG A 19 -34.08 -22.34 13.96
C ARG A 19 -33.03 -23.03 14.86
N ASN A 20 -32.72 -24.30 14.60
CA ASN A 20 -31.77 -25.11 15.39
C ASN A 20 -30.40 -25.34 14.73
N GLN A 21 -30.21 -25.04 13.43
CA GLN A 21 -28.95 -25.27 12.73
C GLN A 21 -27.99 -24.07 12.72
N TRP A 22 -28.50 -22.87 13.06
CA TRP A 22 -27.70 -21.65 13.10
C TRP A 22 -26.81 -21.52 14.35
N MET A 23 -27.18 -22.17 15.47
CA MET A 23 -26.58 -21.92 16.78
C MET A 23 -25.37 -22.80 17.16
N LYS A 24 -25.17 -23.96 16.53
CA LYS A 24 -24.13 -24.90 17.00
C LYS A 24 -22.70 -24.56 16.54
N GLY A 25 -22.49 -24.11 15.30
CA GLY A 25 -21.19 -23.55 14.90
C GLY A 25 -20.06 -24.58 14.75
N ASP A 26 -20.38 -25.87 14.71
CA ASP A 26 -19.42 -26.99 14.59
C ASP A 26 -19.32 -27.61 13.17
N GLY A 27 -19.79 -26.92 12.12
CA GLY A 27 -19.31 -27.18 10.74
C GLY A 27 -20.29 -27.79 9.73
N TYR A 28 -21.56 -28.04 10.08
CA TYR A 28 -22.55 -28.67 9.18
C TYR A 28 -23.85 -27.86 9.06
N SER A 29 -23.76 -26.56 8.81
CA SER A 29 -24.95 -25.72 8.64
C SER A 29 -25.54 -25.92 7.25
N ARG A 30 -26.74 -26.50 7.16
CA ARG A 30 -27.46 -26.75 5.90
C ARG A 30 -28.66 -25.80 5.76
N CYS A 31 -28.92 -25.27 4.56
CA CYS A 31 -30.10 -24.43 4.35
C CYS A 31 -31.39 -25.26 4.33
N LYS A 32 -32.54 -24.61 4.53
CA LYS A 32 -33.85 -25.28 4.57
C LYS A 32 -34.13 -26.09 3.30
N ASP A 33 -33.70 -25.61 2.13
CA ASP A 33 -33.90 -26.30 0.86
C ASP A 33 -33.08 -27.59 0.76
N CYS A 34 -31.87 -27.63 1.32
CA CYS A 34 -31.05 -28.84 1.42
C CYS A 34 -31.55 -29.82 2.49
N VAL A 35 -32.29 -29.35 3.50
CA VAL A 35 -32.78 -30.17 4.62
C VAL A 35 -34.18 -30.75 4.34
N ASP A 36 -35.07 -29.95 3.77
CA ASP A 36 -36.48 -30.32 3.51
C ASP A 36 -36.65 -31.03 2.15
N GLY A 37 -35.65 -30.99 1.27
CA GLY A 37 -35.67 -31.52 -0.10
C GLY A 37 -35.54 -33.04 -0.24
N GLY A 38 -36.15 -33.81 0.67
CA GLY A 38 -36.31 -35.26 0.47
C GLY A 38 -37.08 -35.56 -0.83
N SER A 39 -36.36 -36.10 -1.81
CA SER A 39 -36.90 -36.94 -2.89
C SER A 39 -37.57 -36.31 -4.13
N HIS A 40 -37.66 -34.99 -4.31
CA HIS A 40 -38.43 -34.45 -5.46
C HIS A 40 -37.89 -33.17 -6.14
N PHE A 41 -36.58 -32.94 -6.15
CA PHE A 41 -35.99 -31.92 -7.04
C PHE A 41 -35.10 -32.55 -8.10
N THR A 42 -35.69 -32.81 -9.27
CA THR A 42 -34.97 -32.94 -10.54
C THR A 42 -34.42 -31.56 -10.91
N GLY A 43 -33.35 -31.15 -10.24
CA GLY A 43 -32.74 -29.83 -10.35
C GLY A 43 -31.25 -29.86 -10.63
N LEU A 44 -30.75 -30.92 -11.30
CA LEU A 44 -29.35 -31.01 -11.76
C LEU A 44 -28.92 -29.87 -12.71
N ALA A 45 -29.84 -28.99 -13.11
CA ALA A 45 -29.53 -27.83 -13.94
C ALA A 45 -29.06 -26.58 -13.17
N TYR A 46 -29.26 -26.49 -11.84
CA TYR A 46 -28.99 -25.25 -11.10
C TYR A 46 -28.02 -25.35 -9.92
N HIS A 47 -27.61 -26.55 -9.48
CA HIS A 47 -26.58 -26.72 -8.43
C HIS A 47 -25.23 -27.12 -9.02
N VAL A 48 -24.75 -26.35 -9.99
CA VAL A 48 -23.33 -26.33 -10.29
C VAL A 48 -22.72 -25.34 -9.28
N PRO A 49 -21.75 -25.74 -8.43
CA PRO A 49 -20.99 -24.78 -7.66
C PRO A 49 -20.38 -23.78 -8.65
N SER A 50 -20.86 -22.54 -8.64
CA SER A 50 -20.16 -21.48 -9.36
C SER A 50 -18.75 -21.47 -8.78
N PRO A 51 -17.68 -21.58 -9.59
CA PRO A 51 -16.37 -21.21 -9.09
C PRO A 51 -16.51 -19.82 -8.46
N PRO A 52 -15.83 -19.53 -7.33
CA PRO A 52 -15.88 -18.21 -6.72
C PRO A 52 -15.40 -17.22 -7.78
N VAL A 53 -16.35 -16.56 -8.45
CA VAL A 53 -16.04 -15.62 -9.52
C VAL A 53 -15.18 -14.54 -8.90
N PRO A 54 -13.90 -14.40 -9.27
CA PRO A 54 -13.12 -13.27 -8.81
C PRO A 54 -13.77 -12.04 -9.42
N ARG A 55 -14.44 -11.27 -8.56
CA ARG A 55 -15.34 -10.21 -9.01
C ARG A 55 -14.59 -9.00 -9.56
N PHE A 56 -13.26 -8.99 -9.47
CA PHE A 56 -12.41 -7.85 -9.76
C PHE A 56 -11.15 -8.32 -10.49
N GLN A 57 -11.03 -7.98 -11.76
CA GLN A 57 -9.90 -8.34 -12.62
C GLN A 57 -9.15 -7.07 -13.04
N CYS A 58 -7.82 -7.14 -13.07
CA CYS A 58 -6.98 -6.07 -13.63
C CYS A 58 -7.13 -6.01 -15.15
N GLY A 59 -7.47 -4.85 -15.70
CA GLY A 59 -7.58 -4.65 -17.16
C GLY A 59 -6.26 -4.67 -17.93
N GLU A 60 -5.10 -4.60 -17.25
CA GLU A 60 -3.79 -4.59 -17.90
C GLU A 60 -3.09 -5.96 -17.86
N CYS A 61 -3.20 -6.70 -16.77
CA CYS A 61 -2.53 -8.01 -16.61
C CYS A 61 -3.49 -9.18 -16.35
N TYR A 62 -4.80 -8.94 -16.40
CA TYR A 62 -5.87 -9.93 -16.22
C TYR A 62 -5.83 -10.71 -14.90
N ARG A 63 -5.04 -10.23 -13.93
CA ARG A 63 -4.95 -10.85 -12.60
C ARG A 63 -6.24 -10.63 -11.82
N GLU A 64 -6.62 -11.67 -11.10
CA GLU A 64 -7.89 -11.78 -10.39
C GLU A 64 -7.72 -11.47 -8.89
N PHE A 65 -8.68 -10.74 -8.32
CA PHE A 65 -8.69 -10.31 -6.92
C PHE A 65 -10.02 -10.60 -6.24
N ASN A 66 -9.98 -10.77 -4.91
CA ASN A 66 -11.15 -11.15 -4.12
C ASN A 66 -12.05 -9.97 -3.80
N ASN A 67 -11.52 -8.74 -3.85
CA ASN A 67 -12.27 -7.51 -3.61
C ASN A 67 -11.69 -6.30 -4.38
N GLN A 68 -12.50 -5.24 -4.50
CA GLN A 68 -12.12 -4.00 -5.18
C GLN A 68 -10.92 -3.31 -4.54
N ASN A 69 -10.73 -3.42 -3.22
CA ASN A 69 -9.63 -2.76 -2.52
C ASN A 69 -8.27 -3.38 -2.89
N GLU A 70 -8.22 -4.71 -2.99
CA GLU A 70 -7.05 -5.45 -3.49
C GLU A 70 -6.73 -5.07 -4.94
N LEU A 71 -7.75 -4.98 -5.80
CA LEU A 71 -7.56 -4.50 -7.18
C LEU A 71 -7.02 -3.07 -7.21
N ASN A 72 -7.60 -2.15 -6.43
CA ASN A 72 -7.16 -0.75 -6.36
C ASN A 72 -5.70 -0.63 -5.87
N MET A 73 -5.31 -1.43 -4.88
CA MET A 73 -3.92 -1.52 -4.42
C MET A 73 -3.01 -2.11 -5.49
N HIS A 74 -3.46 -3.13 -6.21
CA HIS A 74 -2.72 -3.72 -7.31
C HIS A 74 -2.50 -2.76 -8.48
N MET A 75 -3.46 -1.89 -8.80
CA MET A 75 -3.29 -0.88 -9.86
C MET A 75 -2.10 0.07 -9.61
N GLN A 76 -1.58 0.16 -8.39
CA GLN A 76 -0.33 0.86 -8.09
C GLN A 76 0.89 0.23 -8.78
N VAL A 77 0.84 -1.07 -9.12
CA VAL A 77 1.87 -1.78 -9.89
C VAL A 77 1.97 -1.25 -11.32
N HIS A 78 0.82 -0.93 -11.91
CA HIS A 78 0.68 -0.41 -13.27
C HIS A 78 0.94 1.09 -13.40
N ARG A 79 1.05 1.82 -12.28
CA ARG A 79 1.38 3.25 -12.34
C ARG A 79 2.66 3.51 -13.14
N PRO A 80 2.62 4.40 -14.15
CA PRO A 80 3.80 4.76 -14.91
C PRO A 80 4.86 5.39 -14.01
N ARG A 81 6.12 5.23 -14.43
CA ARG A 81 7.27 5.77 -13.73
C ARG A 81 7.64 7.11 -14.35
N ASP A 82 6.96 8.17 -13.91
CA ASP A 82 7.12 9.50 -14.50
C ASP A 82 8.10 10.40 -13.74
N VAL A 83 8.45 10.04 -12.50
CA VAL A 83 9.33 10.83 -11.65
C VAL A 83 10.78 10.44 -11.92
N ALA A 84 11.55 11.31 -12.56
CA ALA A 84 12.98 11.10 -12.75
C ALA A 84 13.78 11.31 -11.45
N CYS A 85 14.88 10.58 -11.29
CA CYS A 85 15.83 10.82 -10.20
C CYS A 85 16.33 12.28 -10.25
N PRO A 86 16.23 13.06 -9.17
CA PRO A 86 16.64 14.46 -9.17
C PRO A 86 18.16 14.66 -9.31
N ILE A 87 18.94 13.57 -9.14
CA ILE A 87 20.39 13.61 -9.22
C ILE A 87 20.91 13.00 -10.53
N CYS A 88 20.67 11.70 -10.77
CA CYS A 88 21.21 11.04 -11.96
C CYS A 88 20.37 11.23 -13.22
N GLY A 89 19.08 11.56 -13.09
CA GLY A 89 18.15 11.70 -14.23
C GLY A 89 17.83 10.42 -15.01
N GLU A 90 18.69 9.39 -14.95
CA GLU A 90 18.61 8.14 -15.71
C GLU A 90 17.45 7.25 -15.27
N ARG A 91 17.22 7.14 -13.95
CA ARG A 91 16.19 6.25 -13.40
C ARG A 91 14.89 6.99 -13.15
N ARG A 92 13.78 6.34 -13.53
CA ARG A 92 12.42 6.83 -13.24
C ARG A 92 11.71 5.98 -12.20
N PHE A 93 10.86 6.63 -11.42
CA PHE A 93 10.13 6.10 -10.27
C PHE A 93 8.67 6.50 -10.32
N LYS A 94 7.84 5.79 -9.56
CA LYS A 94 6.40 6.05 -9.45
C LYS A 94 6.08 7.26 -8.57
N THR A 95 6.97 7.58 -7.62
CA THR A 95 6.78 8.65 -6.65
C THR A 95 8.11 9.34 -6.34
N GLY A 96 8.05 10.58 -5.87
CA GLY A 96 9.21 11.34 -5.41
C GLY A 96 9.96 10.67 -4.26
N ALA A 97 9.23 10.12 -3.30
CA ALA A 97 9.84 9.41 -2.17
C ALA A 97 10.71 8.23 -2.62
N ASN A 98 10.28 7.49 -3.64
CA ASN A 98 11.05 6.37 -4.18
C ASN A 98 12.31 6.84 -4.94
N ALA A 99 12.23 7.96 -5.64
CA ALA A 99 13.38 8.56 -6.32
C ALA A 99 14.43 9.04 -5.31
N VAL A 100 13.99 9.69 -4.23
CA VAL A 100 14.87 10.12 -3.13
C VAL A 100 15.46 8.93 -2.39
N GLN A 101 14.66 7.90 -2.08
CA GLN A 101 15.13 6.68 -1.43
C GLN A 101 16.21 5.97 -2.26
N HIS A 102 16.06 5.93 -3.58
CA HIS A 102 17.08 5.40 -4.48
C HIS A 102 18.42 6.13 -4.33
N VAL A 103 18.40 7.46 -4.22
CA VAL A 103 19.61 8.26 -3.97
C VAL A 103 20.17 7.95 -2.59
N GLU A 104 19.36 8.06 -1.55
CA GLU A 104 19.79 7.84 -0.15
C GLU A 104 20.33 6.43 0.11
N SER A 105 19.92 5.44 -0.67
CA SER A 105 20.43 4.06 -0.58
C SER A 105 21.87 3.88 -1.10
N GLY A 106 22.45 4.90 -1.74
CA GLY A 106 23.81 4.84 -2.29
C GLY A 106 23.95 4.07 -3.60
N TYR A 107 22.86 3.50 -4.14
CA TYR A 107 22.85 2.80 -5.44
C TYR A 107 22.67 3.72 -6.66
N CYS A 108 22.69 5.04 -6.46
CA CYS A 108 22.56 6.02 -7.53
C CYS A 108 23.90 6.16 -8.29
N SER A 109 23.88 5.92 -9.61
CA SER A 109 25.03 6.09 -10.51
C SER A 109 25.60 7.51 -10.48
N GLY A 110 24.75 8.51 -10.22
CA GLY A 110 25.14 9.92 -10.10
C GLY A 110 25.72 10.30 -8.72
N CYS A 111 25.77 9.38 -7.76
CA CYS A 111 26.26 9.65 -6.41
C CYS A 111 27.40 8.69 -6.04
N SER A 112 28.62 9.20 -5.88
CA SER A 112 29.73 8.42 -5.32
C SER A 112 29.61 8.30 -3.79
N GLY A 113 28.82 7.33 -3.32
CA GLY A 113 28.72 6.97 -1.89
C GLY A 113 27.54 7.60 -1.12
N ALA A 114 27.22 6.99 0.03
CA ALA A 114 26.04 7.32 0.83
C ALA A 114 26.07 8.74 1.43
N ASP A 115 27.24 9.20 1.91
CA ASP A 115 27.38 10.56 2.46
C ASP A 115 27.21 11.64 1.39
N ASN A 116 27.76 11.40 0.19
CA ASN A 116 27.58 12.29 -0.95
C ASN A 116 26.12 12.33 -1.41
N ALA A 117 25.44 11.18 -1.45
CA ALA A 117 24.02 11.11 -1.74
C ALA A 117 23.17 11.90 -0.73
N ARG A 118 23.47 11.77 0.57
CA ARG A 118 22.80 12.50 1.65
C ARG A 118 22.98 14.01 1.49
N ARG A 119 24.19 14.47 1.17
CA ARG A 119 24.48 15.89 0.88
C ARG A 119 23.70 16.41 -0.32
N GLN A 120 23.73 15.70 -1.44
CA GLN A 120 23.08 16.13 -2.68
C GLN A 120 21.56 16.22 -2.54
N ILE A 121 20.94 15.31 -1.79
CA ILE A 121 19.49 15.39 -1.48
C ILE A 121 19.16 16.58 -0.59
N TYR A 122 20.01 16.90 0.39
CA TYR A 122 19.81 18.07 1.23
C TYR A 122 19.91 19.37 0.42
N GLU A 123 20.93 19.51 -0.43
CA GLU A 123 21.08 20.66 -1.33
C GLU A 123 19.89 20.78 -2.31
N PHE A 124 19.40 19.65 -2.83
CA PHE A 124 18.20 19.62 -3.65
C PHE A 124 16.97 20.15 -2.89
N ALA A 125 16.74 19.65 -1.67
CA ALA A 125 15.63 20.12 -0.82
C ALA A 125 15.77 21.61 -0.48
N GLN A 126 16.99 22.11 -0.31
CA GLN A 126 17.24 23.52 -0.05
C GLN A 126 16.90 24.42 -1.25
N ARG A 127 17.11 23.94 -2.49
CA ARG A 127 16.78 24.69 -3.71
C ARG A 127 15.28 24.67 -4.03
N GLN A 128 14.57 23.63 -3.59
CA GLN A 128 13.13 23.51 -3.78
C GLN A 128 12.39 24.38 -2.76
N GLY A 129 11.84 25.52 -3.20
CA GLY A 129 11.15 26.48 -2.31
C GLY A 129 10.00 25.88 -1.49
N GLY A 130 9.32 24.85 -2.02
CA GLY A 130 8.30 24.11 -1.26
C GLY A 130 8.88 23.30 -0.08
N MET A 131 10.12 22.82 -0.22
CA MET A 131 10.76 21.88 0.70
C MET A 131 11.57 22.56 1.80
N GLN A 132 12.04 23.80 1.58
CA GLN A 132 12.80 24.59 2.56
C GLN A 132 12.12 24.68 3.92
N ARG A 133 10.78 24.76 3.94
CA ARG A 133 10.00 24.82 5.19
C ARG A 133 10.22 23.60 6.09
N TYR A 134 10.57 22.45 5.53
CA TYR A 134 10.77 21.21 6.27
C TYR A 134 12.21 21.01 6.74
N LEU A 135 13.12 21.96 6.46
CA LEU A 135 14.51 21.88 6.92
C LEU A 135 14.66 22.51 8.31
N THR A 136 15.38 21.84 9.21
CA THR A 136 15.59 22.28 10.61
C THR A 136 16.95 22.95 10.85
N GLY A 137 17.91 22.80 9.94
CA GLY A 137 19.27 23.35 10.06
C GLY A 137 20.26 22.65 9.12
N THR A 138 21.53 23.05 9.15
CA THR A 138 22.60 22.39 8.37
C THR A 138 22.82 20.96 8.90
N PRO A 139 22.73 19.92 8.06
CA PRO A 139 22.92 18.56 8.48
C PRO A 139 24.37 18.36 8.92
N GLN A 140 24.58 17.50 9.91
CA GLN A 140 25.90 16.96 10.18
C GLN A 140 26.30 16.05 9.00
N LEU A 141 27.03 16.63 8.04
CA LEU A 141 27.45 15.99 6.79
C LEU A 141 28.60 14.99 6.99
N THR A 142 29.14 14.87 8.20
CA THR A 142 30.28 14.00 8.53
C THR A 142 29.99 13.14 9.75
N TYR A 143 30.29 11.84 9.65
CA TYR A 143 30.35 10.92 10.79
C TYR A 143 31.65 11.19 11.56
N VAL A 144 31.71 12.30 12.31
CA VAL A 144 32.79 12.52 13.26
C VAL A 144 32.49 11.68 14.50
N GLY A 145 33.28 10.63 14.70
CA GLY A 145 33.16 9.64 15.78
C GLY A 145 33.39 10.20 17.19
N SER A 146 32.63 11.21 17.60
CA SER A 146 32.49 11.58 19.01
C SER A 146 31.36 10.77 19.62
N SER A 147 31.67 10.13 20.75
CA SER A 147 30.86 9.17 21.50
C SER A 147 29.57 9.72 22.12
N ASN A 148 29.04 10.85 21.66
CA ASN A 148 27.75 11.44 22.05
C ASN A 148 27.08 12.21 20.88
N GLY A 149 27.02 11.62 19.68
CA GLY A 149 26.40 12.24 18.50
C GLY A 149 24.87 12.13 18.49
N VAL A 150 24.18 13.24 18.77
CA VAL A 150 22.72 13.40 18.57
C VAL A 150 22.37 13.04 17.11
N PRO A 151 21.28 12.29 16.84
CA PRO A 151 20.92 11.89 15.49
C PRO A 151 20.62 13.12 14.60
N ASP A 152 21.37 13.27 13.52
CA ASP A 152 21.13 14.29 12.50
C ASP A 152 19.78 14.05 11.81
N MET A 153 18.75 14.79 12.26
CA MET A 153 17.39 14.77 11.73
C MET A 153 17.08 16.12 11.05
N PRO A 154 17.63 16.37 9.85
CA PRO A 154 17.53 17.66 9.17
C PRO A 154 16.14 17.95 8.59
N TYR A 155 15.21 16.98 8.65
CA TYR A 155 13.88 17.06 8.05
C TYR A 155 12.80 17.03 9.14
N GLN A 156 11.97 18.06 9.27
CA GLN A 156 10.89 18.12 10.24
C GLN A 156 9.56 18.46 9.57
N CYS A 157 8.55 17.65 9.87
CA CYS A 157 7.17 17.92 9.48
C CYS A 157 6.63 19.12 10.26
N ARG A 158 6.15 20.16 9.57
CA ARG A 158 5.59 21.36 10.21
C ARG A 158 4.20 21.16 10.81
N GLU A 159 3.50 20.12 10.41
CA GLU A 159 2.13 19.85 10.88
C GLU A 159 2.12 19.09 12.21
N CYS A 160 3.08 18.17 12.41
CA CYS A 160 3.16 17.35 13.63
C CYS A 160 4.51 17.42 14.36
N ASN A 161 5.42 18.30 13.92
CA ASN A 161 6.77 18.53 14.47
C ASN A 161 7.69 17.30 14.56
N LYS A 162 7.33 16.19 13.90
CA LYS A 162 8.16 14.98 13.83
C LYS A 162 9.39 15.22 12.96
N SER A 163 10.55 14.85 13.48
CA SER A 163 11.83 14.93 12.78
C SER A 163 12.23 13.58 12.21
N PHE A 164 12.86 13.61 11.04
CA PHE A 164 13.24 12.46 10.24
C PHE A 164 14.72 12.59 9.84
N ARG A 165 15.39 11.45 9.77
CA ARG A 165 16.80 11.38 9.34
C ARG A 165 16.94 11.47 7.82
N ASN A 166 15.91 11.06 7.09
CA ASN A 166 15.91 10.91 5.64
C ASN A 166 14.77 11.67 5.02
N LEU A 167 15.00 12.21 3.82
CA LEU A 167 13.98 12.97 3.11
C LEU A 167 12.85 12.04 2.62
N SER A 168 13.20 10.82 2.21
CA SER A 168 12.21 9.80 1.81
C SER A 168 11.22 9.48 2.94
N GLN A 169 11.70 9.42 4.20
CA GLN A 169 10.86 9.16 5.37
C GLN A 169 9.88 10.32 5.64
N LEU A 170 10.34 11.57 5.54
CA LEU A 170 9.47 12.73 5.67
C LEU A 170 8.39 12.73 4.56
N MET A 171 8.79 12.49 3.32
CA MET A 171 7.85 12.47 2.19
C MET A 171 6.78 11.39 2.34
N GLN A 172 7.17 10.17 2.75
CA GLN A 172 6.22 9.09 3.04
C GLN A 172 5.31 9.43 4.21
N HIS A 173 5.86 10.03 5.28
CA HIS A 173 5.06 10.46 6.42
C HIS A 173 4.01 11.50 6.01
N GLN A 174 4.38 12.47 5.18
CA GLN A 174 3.48 13.53 4.75
C GLN A 174 2.40 13.02 3.80
N ASP A 175 2.72 12.06 2.93
CA ASP A 175 1.74 11.38 2.07
C ASP A 175 0.73 10.57 2.90
N GLN A 176 1.20 9.78 3.88
CA GLN A 176 0.36 8.89 4.67
C GLN A 176 -0.46 9.56 5.78
N LYS A 177 0.07 10.64 6.39
CA LYS A 177 -0.53 11.26 7.57
C LYS A 177 -1.17 12.62 7.28
N HIS A 178 -0.73 13.28 6.21
CA HIS A 178 -1.16 14.64 5.88
C HIS A 178 -1.77 14.74 4.47
N ASN A 179 -1.84 13.64 3.70
CA ASN A 179 -2.37 13.58 2.33
C ASN A 179 -1.85 14.71 1.42
N ASN A 180 -0.62 15.17 1.66
CA ASN A 180 -0.06 16.32 0.96
C ASN A 180 0.53 15.86 -0.38
N LEU A 181 -0.37 15.67 -1.34
CA LEU A 181 -0.04 15.31 -2.70
C LEU A 181 0.70 16.48 -3.37
N ARG A 182 1.95 16.21 -3.79
CA ARG A 182 2.84 17.03 -4.64
C ARG A 182 3.88 17.90 -3.91
N LEU A 183 4.77 17.25 -3.15
CA LEU A 183 6.08 17.84 -2.78
C LEU A 183 7.06 17.92 -3.95
N LEU A 184 6.78 17.20 -5.05
CA LEU A 184 7.45 17.36 -6.34
C LEU A 184 6.36 17.69 -7.36
N GLY A 185 6.01 18.97 -7.47
CA GLY A 185 5.35 19.46 -8.67
C GLY A 185 6.36 19.39 -9.81
N TYR A 186 6.12 18.49 -10.76
CA TYR A 186 6.57 18.70 -12.14
C TYR A 186 5.50 19.49 -12.86
#